data_AF-A0A537TBZ7-F1
#
_entry.id   AF-A0A537TBZ7-F1
#
_cell.length_a   1.000
_cell.length_b   1.000
_cell.length_c   1.000
_cell.angle_alpha   90.00
_cell.angle_beta   90.00
_cell.angle_gamma   90.00
#
_symmetry.space_group_name_H-M   'P 1'
#
loop_
_entity.id
_entity.type
_entity.pdbx_description
1 polymer ?
#
loop_
_entity_poly.entity_id
_entity_poly.type
_entity_poly.pdbx_seq_one_letter_code
_entity_poly.pdbx_strand_id
1 'polypeptide(L)'
;MVAETPSVHASAVLAGAHAVLIRGPAGSGKSQLALALIQAAETGLLRFARLIGDDRLHLEVHHGRLLVRAASTLAGLIEVRGLGIRRLDYEPVAVVGLVVDLAAEDAERMPTTGDT
;
A
#
# COMPACT_ATOMS: atom_id res chain seq x y z
N MET A 1 -24.57 -16.77 -2.51
CA MET A 1 -24.16 -15.36 -2.55
C MET A 1 -22.85 -15.27 -1.79
N VAL A 2 -21.73 -14.99 -2.46
CA VAL A 2 -20.44 -14.79 -1.78
C VAL A 2 -20.53 -13.43 -1.10
N ALA A 3 -20.44 -13.38 0.22
CA ALA A 3 -20.38 -12.11 0.94
C ALA A 3 -19.16 -11.34 0.44
N GLU A 4 -19.37 -10.12 -0.05
CA GLU A 4 -18.27 -9.28 -0.52
C GLU A 4 -17.44 -8.86 0.69
N THR A 5 -16.21 -9.35 0.78
CA THR A 5 -15.29 -8.98 1.86
C THR A 5 -15.12 -7.45 1.82
N PRO A 6 -15.34 -6.74 2.94
CA PRO A 6 -15.17 -5.29 2.96
C PRO A 6 -13.77 -4.90 2.48
N SER A 7 -13.70 -3.85 1.66
CA SER A 7 -12.45 -3.31 1.13
C SER A 7 -12.23 -1.89 1.62
N VAL A 8 -10.96 -1.49 1.72
CA VAL A 8 -10.54 -0.14 2.10
C VAL A 8 -9.94 0.59 0.91
N HIS A 9 -10.08 1.93 0.89
CA HIS A 9 -9.39 2.77 -0.08
C HIS A 9 -7.95 3.04 0.35
N ALA A 10 -7.00 2.32 -0.24
CA ALA A 10 -5.60 2.39 0.11
C ALA A 10 -4.72 1.84 -1.02
N SER A 11 -3.43 2.12 -0.96
CA SER A 11 -2.41 1.48 -1.78
C SER A 11 -1.49 0.66 -0.88
N ALA A 12 -0.92 -0.44 -1.38
CA ALA A 12 0.03 -1.24 -0.60
C ALA A 12 1.19 -1.74 -1.46
N VAL A 13 2.39 -1.68 -0.89
CA VAL A 13 3.64 -2.13 -1.52
C VAL A 13 4.37 -3.01 -0.51
N LEU A 14 4.79 -4.20 -0.92
CA LEU A 14 5.75 -4.99 -0.16
C LEU A 14 7.11 -4.32 -0.28
N ALA A 15 7.65 -3.79 0.82
CA ALA A 15 8.98 -3.19 0.87
C ALA A 15 9.86 -3.99 1.84
N GLY A 16 10.94 -4.58 1.32
CA GLY A 16 11.68 -5.59 2.07
C GLY A 16 10.80 -6.78 2.46
N ALA A 17 10.60 -7.00 3.76
CA ALA A 17 9.84 -8.16 4.29
C ALA A 17 8.37 -7.87 4.63
N HIS A 18 7.95 -6.60 4.63
CA HIS A 18 6.63 -6.20 5.11
C HIS A 18 5.91 -5.28 4.13
N ALA A 19 4.58 -5.34 4.12
CA ALA A 19 3.78 -4.39 3.38
C ALA A 19 3.75 -3.04 4.11
N VAL A 20 3.94 -1.99 3.32
CA VAL A 20 3.59 -0.61 3.66
C VAL A 20 2.18 -0.37 3.16
N LEU A 21 1.23 -0.22 4.08
CA LEU A 21 -0.15 0.15 3.78
C LEU A 21 -0.28 1.68 3.78
N ILE A 22 -0.60 2.26 2.64
CA ILE A 22 -0.64 3.70 2.41
C ILE A 22 -2.09 4.15 2.35
N ARG A 23 -2.49 4.97 3.32
CA ARG A 23 -3.85 5.49 3.47
C ARG A 23 -3.86 7.01 3.29
N GLY A 24 -5.07 7.56 3.24
CA GLY A 24 -5.32 9.00 3.17
C GLY A 24 -6.40 9.36 2.16
N PRO A 25 -6.81 10.64 2.13
CA PRO A 25 -7.90 11.12 1.27
C PRO A 25 -7.67 10.87 -0.23
N ALA A 26 -8.73 10.97 -1.04
CA ALA A 26 -8.59 10.96 -2.49
C ALA A 26 -7.66 12.10 -2.95
N GLY A 27 -6.76 11.83 -3.88
CA GLY A 27 -5.80 12.81 -4.37
C GLY A 27 -4.60 13.11 -3.45
N SER A 28 -4.48 12.48 -2.27
CA SER A 28 -3.35 12.67 -1.35
C SER A 28 -2.01 12.10 -1.84
N GLY A 29 -2.01 11.35 -2.94
CA GLY A 29 -0.80 10.77 -3.53
C GLY A 29 -0.49 9.32 -3.14
N LYS A 30 -1.47 8.54 -2.65
CA LYS A 30 -1.28 7.12 -2.27
C LYS A 30 -0.62 6.27 -3.38
N SER A 31 -1.21 6.25 -4.57
CA SER A 31 -0.69 5.52 -5.74
C SER A 31 0.65 6.08 -6.20
N GLN A 32 0.87 7.39 -6.07
CA GLN A 32 2.14 8.02 -6.41
C GLN A 32 3.26 7.58 -5.46
N LEU A 33 3.00 7.52 -4.16
CA LEU A 33 3.96 7.01 -3.18
C LEU A 33 4.22 5.51 -3.40
N ALA A 34 3.17 4.72 -3.68
CA ALA A 34 3.33 3.31 -4.02
C ALA A 34 4.26 3.10 -5.22
N LEU A 35 4.05 3.87 -6.30
CA LEU A 35 4.92 3.82 -7.47
C LEU A 35 6.36 4.27 -7.15
N ALA A 36 6.52 5.33 -6.35
CA ALA A 36 7.84 5.83 -5.96
C ALA A 36 8.65 4.80 -5.15
N LEU A 37 8.00 4.01 -4.28
CA LEU A 37 8.65 2.91 -3.56
C LEU A 37 9.14 1.81 -4.50
N ILE A 38 8.32 1.45 -5.50
CA ILE A 38 8.69 0.46 -6.52
C ILE A 38 9.90 0.97 -7.33
N GLN A 39 9.85 2.21 -7.80
CA GLN A 39 10.94 2.86 -8.53
C GLN A 39 12.20 3.02 -7.68
N ALA A 40 12.07 3.27 -6.38
CA ALA A 40 13.20 3.31 -5.45
C ALA A 40 13.91 1.95 -5.38
N ALA A 41 13.19 0.83 -5.52
CA ALA A 41 13.82 -0.47 -5.62
C ALA A 41 14.50 -0.70 -6.98
N GLU A 42 13.86 -0.29 -8.08
CA GLU A 42 14.45 -0.37 -9.44
C GLU A 42 15.76 0.42 -9.56
N THR A 43 15.85 1.55 -8.88
CA THR A 43 17.05 2.40 -8.83
C THR A 43 18.07 1.97 -7.76
N GLY A 44 17.75 0.95 -6.95
CA GLY A 44 18.63 0.42 -5.91
C GLY A 44 18.64 1.20 -4.59
N LEU A 45 17.83 2.25 -4.44
CA LEU A 45 17.65 2.96 -3.18
C LEU A 45 16.97 2.08 -2.12
N LEU A 46 16.04 1.23 -2.55
CA LEU A 46 15.50 0.13 -1.75
C LEU A 46 16.00 -1.20 -2.27
N ARG A 47 16.20 -2.17 -1.38
CA ARG A 47 16.60 -3.52 -1.78
C ARG A 47 15.50 -4.26 -2.55
N PHE A 48 14.24 -4.03 -2.18
CA PHE A 48 13.10 -4.70 -2.76
C PHE A 48 11.84 -3.88 -2.54
N ALA A 49 11.05 -3.72 -3.59
CA ALA A 49 9.69 -3.21 -3.52
C ALA A 49 8.84 -3.84 -4.63
N ARG A 50 7.61 -4.26 -4.29
CA ARG A 50 6.66 -4.81 -5.27
C ARG A 50 5.23 -4.44 -4.90
N LEU A 51 4.38 -4.20 -5.89
CA LEU A 51 2.98 -3.85 -5.66
C LEU A 51 2.27 -4.98 -4.89
N ILE A 52 1.43 -4.65 -3.91
CA ILE A 52 0.38 -5.57 -3.42
C ILE A 52 -0.94 -5.24 -4.11
N GLY A 53 -1.31 -3.97 -4.13
CA GLY A 53 -2.51 -3.48 -4.79
C GLY A 53 -2.66 -1.97 -4.69
N ASP A 54 -3.58 -1.43 -5.48
CA ASP A 54 -3.94 -0.01 -5.50
C ASP A 54 -5.48 0.14 -5.49
N ASP A 55 -5.93 1.31 -5.05
CA ASP A 55 -7.33 1.70 -4.89
C ASP A 55 -8.16 0.87 -3.90
N ARG A 56 -8.39 -0.43 -4.12
CA ARG A 56 -9.15 -1.29 -3.18
C ARG A 56 -8.33 -2.45 -2.67
N LEU A 57 -8.23 -2.54 -1.35
CA LEU A 57 -7.52 -3.60 -0.64
C LEU A 57 -8.44 -4.31 0.34
N HIS A 58 -8.26 -5.63 0.48
CA HIS A 58 -8.82 -6.42 1.56
C HIS A 58 -7.81 -6.54 2.68
N LEU A 59 -8.30 -6.38 3.91
CA LEU A 59 -7.52 -6.50 5.14
C LEU A 59 -8.10 -7.62 5.99
N GLU A 60 -7.23 -8.51 6.46
CA GLU A 60 -7.64 -9.67 7.25
C GLU A 60 -6.67 -9.87 8.41
N VAL A 61 -7.19 -10.15 9.61
CA VAL A 61 -6.35 -10.48 10.76
C VAL A 61 -6.20 -11.99 10.85
N HIS A 62 -4.96 -12.47 10.77
CA HIS A 62 -4.61 -13.89 10.88
C HIS A 62 -3.55 -14.08 11.97
N HIS A 63 -3.90 -14.78 13.04
CA HIS A 63 -2.99 -15.05 14.18
C HIS A 63 -2.29 -13.78 14.71
N GLY A 64 -3.05 -12.70 14.92
CA GLY A 64 -2.53 -11.43 15.44
C GLY A 64 -1.72 -10.60 14.42
N ARG A 65 -1.64 -11.03 13.15
CA ARG A 65 -0.98 -10.29 12.07
C ARG A 65 -2.01 -9.76 11.08
N LEU A 66 -1.83 -8.53 10.65
CA LEU A 66 -2.66 -7.93 9.60
C LEU A 66 -2.10 -8.34 8.23
N LEU A 67 -2.91 -9.02 7.42
CA LEU A 67 -2.62 -9.31 6.03
C LEU A 67 -3.32 -8.31 5.12
N VAL A 68 -2.68 -7.99 4.00
CA VAL A 68 -3.24 -7.15 2.95
C VAL A 68 -3.18 -7.84 1.59
N ARG A 69 -4.25 -7.72 0.81
CA ARG A 69 -4.38 -8.23 -0.56
C ARG A 69 -5.11 -7.20 -1.43
N ALA A 70 -4.81 -7.17 -2.73
CA ALA A 70 -5.64 -6.42 -3.67
C ALA A 70 -7.05 -7.02 -3.78
N ALA A 71 -8.05 -6.17 -4.05
CA ALA A 71 -9.30 -6.63 -4.61
C ALA A 71 -9.03 -7.37 -5.94
N SER A 72 -9.69 -8.50 -6.16
CA SER A 72 -9.37 -9.41 -7.27
C SER A 72 -9.45 -8.75 -8.65
N THR A 73 -10.39 -7.84 -8.84
CA THR A 73 -10.58 -7.07 -10.09
C THR A 73 -9.50 -6.03 -10.34
N LEU A 74 -8.75 -5.63 -9.30
CA LEU A 74 -7.71 -4.60 -9.34
C LEU A 74 -6.29 -5.16 -9.15
N ALA A 75 -6.16 -6.48 -9.03
CA ALA A 75 -4.87 -7.14 -8.83
C ALA A 75 -3.87 -6.80 -9.95
N GLY A 76 -2.69 -6.30 -9.54
CA GLY A 76 -1.61 -5.88 -10.42
C GLY A 76 -1.88 -4.59 -11.20
N LEU A 77 -2.99 -3.90 -10.95
CA LEU A 77 -3.31 -2.62 -11.58
C LEU A 77 -2.92 -1.45 -10.68
N ILE A 78 -2.44 -0.37 -11.30
CA ILE A 78 -2.17 0.91 -10.63
C ILE A 78 -2.50 2.05 -11.59
N GLU A 79 -3.13 3.12 -11.11
CA GLU A 79 -3.34 4.32 -11.92
C GLU A 79 -2.10 5.22 -11.86
N VAL A 80 -1.52 5.52 -13.03
CA VAL A 80 -0.41 6.46 -13.15
C VAL A 80 -0.91 7.73 -13.84
N ARG A 81 -0.89 8.85 -13.12
CA ARG A 81 -1.35 10.14 -13.66
C ARG A 81 -0.63 10.49 -14.96
N GLY A 82 -1.42 10.86 -15.98
CA GLY A 82 -0.92 11.17 -17.32
C GLY A 82 -0.63 9.96 -18.21
N LEU A 83 -0.59 8.74 -17.65
CA LEU A 83 -0.35 7.49 -18.40
C LEU A 83 -1.54 6.51 -18.34
N GLY A 84 -2.50 6.76 -17.46
CA GLY A 84 -3.66 5.88 -17.24
C GLY A 84 -3.33 4.65 -16.40
N ILE A 85 -4.18 3.63 -16.49
CA ILE A 85 -4.02 2.37 -15.74
C ILE A 85 -2.87 1.56 -16.34
N ARG A 86 -1.94 1.13 -15.48
CA ARG A 86 -0.80 0.30 -15.82
C ARG A 86 -0.87 -1.03 -15.07
N ARG A 87 -0.23 -2.05 -15.66
CA ARG A 87 -0.08 -3.37 -15.05
C ARG A 87 1.37 -3.54 -14.59
N LEU A 88 1.54 -3.96 -13.34
CA LEU A 88 2.84 -4.24 -12.72
C LEU A 88 2.87 -5.67 -12.18
N ASP A 89 4.09 -6.19 -11.99
CA ASP A 89 4.28 -7.36 -11.15
C ASP A 89 3.83 -7.05 -9.73
N TYR A 90 3.14 -8.01 -9.12
CA TYR A 90 2.55 -7.85 -7.80
C TYR A 90 2.76 -9.09 -6.94
N GLU A 91 2.67 -8.93 -5.62
CA GLU A 91 2.53 -10.04 -4.68
C GLU A 91 1.07 -10.16 -4.24
N PRO A 92 0.50 -11.38 -4.20
CA PRO A 92 -0.91 -11.57 -3.94
C PRO A 92 -1.30 -11.30 -2.48
N VAL A 93 -0.32 -11.30 -1.56
CA VAL A 93 -0.51 -11.02 -0.14
C VAL A 93 0.79 -10.68 0.53
N ALA A 94 0.73 -9.82 1.55
CA ALA A 94 1.82 -9.62 2.49
C ALA A 94 1.28 -9.27 3.89
N VAL A 95 2.14 -9.44 4.90
CA VAL A 95 1.90 -8.97 6.26
C VAL A 95 2.16 -7.46 6.29
N VAL A 96 1.18 -6.67 6.74
CA VAL A 96 1.36 -5.24 7.01
C VAL A 96 2.28 -5.07 8.21
N GLY A 97 3.41 -4.39 8.00
CA GLY A 97 4.35 -4.02 9.06
C GLY A 97 4.46 -2.52 9.28
N LEU A 98 3.91 -1.71 8.35
CA LEU A 98 3.88 -0.26 8.45
C LEU A 98 2.58 0.27 7.86
N VAL A 99 1.97 1.23 8.54
CA VAL A 99 0.86 2.04 8.03
C VAL A 99 1.35 3.47 7.85
N VAL A 100 1.09 4.06 6.69
CA VAL A 100 1.44 5.44 6.37
C VAL A 100 0.17 6.20 6.05
N ASP A 101 -0.18 7.18 6.89
CA ASP A 101 -1.32 8.07 6.67
C ASP A 101 -0.86 9.35 5.98
N LEU A 102 -1.26 9.51 4.72
CA LEU A 102 -1.00 10.74 3.97
C LEU A 102 -2.04 11.81 4.34
N ALA A 103 -1.55 13.04 4.53
CA ALA A 103 -2.34 14.19 4.94
C ALA A 103 -3.07 13.98 6.29
N ALA A 104 -2.42 13.30 7.22
CA ALA A 104 -2.87 13.21 8.61
C ALA A 104 -2.86 14.60 9.26
N GLU A 105 -4.00 15.03 9.83
CA GLU A 105 -4.17 16.36 10.43
C GLU A 105 -3.40 16.50 11.76
N ASP A 106 -3.11 15.38 12.40
CA ASP A 106 -2.41 15.24 13.68
C ASP A 106 -0.91 14.92 13.51
N ALA A 107 -0.37 15.01 12.30
CA ALA A 107 1.04 14.76 12.05
C ALA A 107 1.94 15.78 12.77
N GLU A 108 2.67 15.33 13.78
CA GLU A 108 3.66 16.14 14.47
C GLU A 108 4.93 16.34 13.63
N ARG A 109 5.59 17.48 13.79
CA ARG A 109 6.83 17.80 13.06
C ARG A 109 8.00 16.90 13.48
N MET A 110 8.06 16.59 14.77
CA MET A 110 9.07 15.72 15.36
C MET A 110 8.31 14.63 16.13
N PRO A 111 8.79 13.38 16.14
CA PRO A 111 8.18 12.35 16.95
C PRO A 111 8.24 12.75 18.43
N THR A 112 7.15 12.52 19.17
CA THR A 112 7.23 12.48 20.62
C THR A 112 8.25 11.41 21.01
N THR A 113 9.09 11.72 21.99
CA THR A 113 10.12 10.79 22.44
C THR A 113 9.45 9.61 23.15
N GLY A 114 9.17 8.50 22.46
CA GLY A 114 8.58 7.34 23.15
C GLY A 114 8.15 6.14 22.32
N ASP A 115 7.61 6.30 21.12
CA ASP A 115 6.88 5.18 20.50
C ASP A 115 7.68 4.50 19.37
N THR A 116 8.28 3.36 19.71
CA THR A 116 8.78 2.35 18.75
C THR A 116 8.17 1.00 19.06
#